data_AF-A0A0S3T9S7-F1
#
_entry.id   AF-A0A0S3T9S7-F1
#
_cell.length_a   1.000
_cell.length_b   1.000
_cell.length_c   1.000
_cell.angle_alpha   90.00
_cell.angle_beta   90.00
_cell.angle_gamma   90.00
#
_symmetry.space_group_name_H-M   'P 1'
#
loop_
_entity.id
_entity.type
_entity.pdbx_description
1 polymer ?
#
loop_
_entity_poly.entity_id
_entity_poly.type
_entity_poly.pdbx_seq_one_letter_code
_entity_poly.pdbx_strand_id
1 'polypeptide(L)'
;MCPDFQNDYGICSYVSFLDSLIDHPDDVKELRQERILLNSLGSDEEVADLFNTLSTDLVPDMGKYVHLRNQIEKHYKDKLRTWLALGYNTYFSNPWAIIGFHAAVVGLVLTFVQTWYAIHPTK
;
A
#
# COMPACT_ATOMS: atom_id res chain seq x y z
N MET A 1 6.36 -36.21 -12.12
CA MET A 1 6.60 -36.16 -10.66
C MET A 1 6.62 -37.59 -10.13
N CYS A 2 7.57 -37.92 -9.25
CA CYS A 2 7.57 -39.21 -8.57
C CYS A 2 6.33 -39.30 -7.66
N PRO A 3 5.51 -40.36 -7.75
CA PRO A 3 4.27 -40.48 -6.99
C PRO A 3 4.47 -40.53 -5.46
N ASP A 4 5.70 -40.81 -5.02
CA ASP A 4 6.06 -40.97 -3.61
C ASP A 4 6.60 -39.69 -2.96
N PHE A 5 6.77 -38.62 -3.75
CA PHE A 5 7.24 -37.34 -3.23
C PHE A 5 6.09 -36.56 -2.60
N GLN A 6 6.09 -36.46 -1.27
CA GLN A 6 5.21 -35.54 -0.56
C GLN A 6 5.67 -34.10 -0.82
N ASN A 7 5.04 -33.45 -1.80
CA ASN A 7 5.19 -32.03 -2.04
C ASN A 7 4.25 -31.27 -1.11
N ASP A 8 4.79 -30.42 -0.24
CA ASP A 8 3.99 -29.55 0.60
C ASP A 8 3.45 -28.32 -0.16
N TYR A 9 3.79 -28.17 -1.44
CA TYR A 9 3.48 -27.04 -2.32
C TYR A 9 4.06 -25.70 -1.85
N GLY A 10 5.00 -25.70 -0.89
CA GLY A 10 5.55 -24.48 -0.29
C GLY A 10 6.22 -23.57 -1.30
N ILE A 11 7.18 -24.14 -2.04
CA ILE A 11 7.97 -23.40 -3.02
C ILE A 11 7.07 -22.91 -4.17
N CYS A 12 6.24 -23.78 -4.75
CA CYS A 12 5.35 -23.40 -5.86
C CYS A 12 4.38 -22.28 -5.46
N SER A 13 3.78 -22.38 -4.27
CA SER A 13 2.85 -21.36 -3.75
C SER A 13 3.55 -20.04 -3.43
N TYR A 14 4.81 -20.10 -2.99
CA TYR A 14 5.62 -18.91 -2.74
C TYR A 14 6.00 -18.20 -4.04
N VAL A 15 6.46 -18.95 -5.05
CA VAL A 15 6.77 -18.39 -6.37
C VAL A 15 5.54 -17.76 -7.01
N SER A 16 4.38 -18.44 -7.01
CA SER A 16 3.13 -17.84 -7.49
C SER A 16 2.62 -16.67 -6.63
N PHE A 17 3.07 -16.54 -5.38
CA PHE A 17 2.82 -15.34 -4.59
C PHE A 17 3.73 -14.18 -5.01
N LEU A 18 5.03 -14.41 -5.19
CA LEU A 18 5.96 -13.38 -5.67
C LEU A 18 5.61 -12.90 -7.09
N ASP A 19 5.22 -13.81 -7.97
CA ASP A 19 4.69 -13.51 -9.31
C ASP A 19 3.47 -12.58 -9.25
N SER A 20 2.56 -12.77 -8.30
CA SER A 20 1.43 -11.85 -8.12
C SER A 20 1.82 -10.43 -7.65
N LEU A 21 3.08 -10.23 -7.23
CA LEU A 21 3.64 -8.94 -6.86
C LEU A 21 4.58 -8.36 -7.93
N ILE A 22 5.02 -9.18 -8.90
CA ILE A 22 6.07 -8.85 -9.87
C ILE A 22 5.52 -9.16 -11.25
N ASP A 23 5.05 -8.14 -11.97
CA ASP A 23 4.64 -8.28 -13.36
C ASP A 23 5.65 -7.58 -14.29
N HIS A 24 6.28 -6.51 -13.79
CA HIS A 24 7.18 -5.65 -14.55
C HIS A 24 8.53 -5.41 -13.84
N PRO A 25 9.58 -4.99 -14.57
CA PRO A 25 10.89 -4.67 -13.98
C PRO A 25 10.81 -3.57 -12.91
N ASP A 26 9.85 -2.64 -13.04
CA ASP A 26 9.63 -1.59 -12.04
C ASP A 26 9.14 -2.14 -10.70
N ASP A 27 8.37 -3.23 -10.69
CA ASP A 27 7.93 -3.89 -9.45
C ASP A 27 9.13 -4.51 -8.73
N VAL A 28 10.01 -5.17 -9.49
CA VAL A 28 11.27 -5.72 -8.97
C VAL A 28 12.12 -4.61 -8.35
N LYS A 29 12.24 -3.49 -9.06
CA LYS A 29 13.01 -2.33 -8.60
C LYS A 29 12.44 -1.78 -7.28
N GLU A 30 11.13 -1.62 -7.16
CA GLU A 30 10.48 -1.15 -5.93
C GLU A 30 10.74 -2.12 -4.77
N LEU A 31 10.53 -3.42 -4.98
CA LEU A 31 10.75 -4.45 -3.96
C LEU A 31 12.22 -4.53 -3.52
N ARG A 32 13.17 -4.27 -4.42
CA ARG A 32 14.59 -4.17 -4.08
C ARG A 32 14.91 -2.93 -3.26
N GLN A 33 14.34 -1.78 -3.62
CA GLN A 33 14.55 -0.52 -2.90
C GLN A 33 14.08 -0.65 -1.44
N GLU A 34 12.95 -1.30 -1.23
CA GLU A 34 12.39 -1.61 0.09
C GLU A 34 13.04 -2.84 0.76
N ARG A 35 14.07 -3.44 0.15
CA ARG A 35 14.83 -4.61 0.65
C ARG A 35 13.96 -5.87 0.89
N ILE A 36 12.82 -5.96 0.22
CA ILE A 36 11.93 -7.12 0.22
C ILE A 36 12.49 -8.21 -0.70
N LEU A 37 13.11 -7.80 -1.81
CA LEU A 37 13.70 -8.70 -2.80
C LEU A 37 15.20 -8.43 -2.96
N LEU A 38 15.99 -9.50 -2.99
CA LEU A 38 17.42 -9.43 -3.31
C LEU A 38 17.60 -9.90 -4.76
N ASN A 39 18.13 -9.03 -5.62
CA ASN A 39 18.43 -9.38 -6.99
C ASN A 39 19.86 -9.96 -7.08
N SER A 40 19.96 -11.20 -7.54
CA SER A 40 21.22 -11.89 -7.86
C SER A 40 21.35 -12.20 -9.35
N LEU A 41 20.42 -11.72 -10.16
CA LEU A 41 20.47 -11.69 -11.63
C LEU A 41 21.11 -10.38 -12.11
N GLY A 42 21.35 -10.28 -13.42
CA GLY A 42 22.03 -9.15 -14.04
C GLY A 42 21.18 -7.89 -14.16
N SER A 43 19.84 -8.03 -14.24
CA SER A 43 18.92 -6.89 -14.31
C SER A 43 17.58 -7.15 -13.62
N ASP A 44 16.75 -6.11 -13.52
CA ASP A 44 15.40 -6.23 -12.95
C ASP A 44 14.43 -6.87 -13.96
N GLU A 45 14.68 -6.70 -15.26
CA GLU A 45 13.99 -7.39 -16.35
C GLU A 45 14.17 -8.91 -16.25
N GLU A 46 15.41 -9.38 -16.05
CA GLU A 46 15.69 -10.81 -15.93
C GLU A 46 14.99 -11.45 -14.72
N VAL A 47 14.78 -10.69 -13.64
CA VAL A 47 14.02 -11.16 -12.47
C VAL A 47 12.54 -11.24 -12.79
N ALA A 48 11.95 -10.21 -13.40
CA ALA A 48 10.53 -10.21 -13.77
C ALA A 48 10.21 -11.36 -14.73
N ASP A 49 11.03 -11.53 -15.78
CA ASP A 49 10.87 -12.62 -16.74
C ASP A 49 10.98 -14.00 -16.08
N LEU A 50 11.88 -14.16 -15.11
CA LEU A 50 12.03 -15.41 -14.36
C LEU A 50 10.75 -15.78 -13.61
N PHE A 51 10.17 -14.85 -12.84
CA PHE A 51 8.96 -15.13 -12.05
C PHE A 51 7.75 -15.41 -12.95
N ASN A 52 7.53 -14.57 -13.97
CA ASN A 52 6.45 -14.73 -14.96
C ASN A 52 6.54 -16.09 -15.68
N THR A 53 7.76 -16.48 -16.07
CA THR A 53 7.99 -17.77 -16.74
C THR A 53 7.75 -18.93 -15.79
N LEU A 54 8.31 -18.87 -14.58
CA LEU A 54 8.15 -19.96 -13.61
C LEU A 54 6.69 -20.17 -13.22
N SER A 55 5.91 -19.11 -13.04
CA SER A 55 4.52 -19.19 -12.59
C SER A 55 3.59 -19.89 -13.58
N THR A 56 3.93 -19.91 -14.87
CA THR A 56 3.10 -20.47 -15.94
C THR A 56 2.84 -21.98 -15.76
N ASP A 57 3.81 -22.73 -15.23
CA ASP A 57 3.74 -24.19 -15.11
C ASP A 57 3.58 -24.69 -13.66
N LEU A 58 3.30 -23.79 -12.71
CA LEU A 58 3.15 -24.16 -11.30
C LEU A 58 1.72 -24.60 -10.97
N VAL A 59 1.63 -25.55 -10.05
CA VAL A 59 0.37 -25.93 -9.39
C VAL A 59 0.49 -25.50 -7.92
N PRO A 60 0.20 -24.22 -7.60
CA PRO A 60 0.31 -23.72 -6.24
C PRO A 60 -0.88 -24.15 -5.37
N ASP A 61 -0.64 -24.26 -4.06
CA ASP A 61 -1.70 -24.25 -3.07
C ASP A 61 -2.09 -22.79 -2.76
N MET A 62 -3.23 -22.39 -3.30
CA MET A 62 -3.76 -21.02 -3.15
C MET A 62 -4.10 -20.66 -1.69
N GLY A 63 -4.25 -21.64 -0.80
CA GLY A 63 -4.50 -21.41 0.62
C GLY A 63 -3.24 -21.03 1.39
N LYS A 64 -2.05 -21.39 0.91
CA LYS A 64 -0.81 -21.35 1.70
C LYS A 64 -0.38 -19.94 2.13
N TYR A 65 -0.59 -18.95 1.25
CA TYR A 65 -0.25 -17.55 1.50
C TYR A 65 -1.46 -16.60 1.48
N VAL A 66 -2.69 -17.13 1.51
CA VAL A 66 -3.91 -16.30 1.44
C VAL A 66 -4.01 -15.30 2.59
N HIS A 67 -3.59 -15.71 3.80
CA HIS A 67 -3.61 -14.84 4.96
C HIS A 67 -2.65 -13.65 4.81
N LEU A 68 -1.46 -13.91 4.27
CA LEU A 68 -0.46 -12.87 3.98
C LEU A 68 -0.98 -11.90 2.91
N ARG A 69 -1.53 -12.42 1.81
CA ARG A 69 -2.17 -11.61 0.74
C ARG A 69 -3.23 -10.69 1.31
N ASN A 70 -4.11 -11.23 2.16
CA ASN A 70 -5.17 -10.45 2.81
C ASN A 70 -4.62 -9.37 3.75
N GLN A 71 -3.52 -9.63 4.48
CA GLN A 71 -2.89 -8.63 5.32
C GLN A 71 -2.31 -7.47 4.50
N ILE A 72 -1.63 -7.79 3.39
CA ILE A 72 -1.08 -6.78 2.46
C ILE A 72 -2.22 -5.95 1.86
N GLU A 73 -3.27 -6.60 1.35
CA GLU A 73 -4.43 -5.92 0.77
C GLU A 73 -5.15 -5.04 1.80
N LYS A 74 -5.34 -5.55 3.02
CA LYS A 74 -5.93 -4.77 4.12
C LYS A 74 -5.08 -3.57 4.46
N HIS A 75 -3.76 -3.72 4.56
CA HIS A 75 -2.85 -2.61 4.83
C HIS A 75 -2.92 -1.54 3.74
N TYR A 76 -2.95 -1.96 2.47
CA TYR A 76 -3.09 -1.04 1.34
C TYR A 76 -4.45 -0.33 1.33
N LYS A 77 -5.54 -1.04 1.65
CA LYS A 77 -6.89 -0.45 1.78
C LYS A 77 -7.02 0.49 2.99
N ASP A 78 -6.37 0.16 4.10
CA ASP A 78 -6.30 0.98 5.30
C ASP A 78 -5.29 2.15 5.17
N LYS A 79 -4.63 2.33 4.02
CA LYS A 79 -3.66 3.42 3.78
C LYS A 79 -4.26 4.81 4.02
N LEU A 80 -5.57 4.99 3.82
CA LEU A 80 -6.29 6.21 4.22
C LEU A 80 -6.19 6.46 5.74
N ARG A 81 -6.36 5.43 6.56
CA ARG A 81 -6.22 5.53 8.03
C ARG A 81 -4.77 5.79 8.41
N THR A 82 -3.82 5.21 7.68
CA THR A 82 -2.39 5.49 7.86
C THR A 82 -2.07 6.96 7.56
N TRP A 83 -2.56 7.51 6.45
CA TRP A 83 -2.39 8.93 6.10
C TRP A 83 -3.07 9.87 7.10
N LEU A 84 -4.28 9.53 7.56
CA LEU A 84 -4.97 10.30 8.59
C LEU A 84 -4.22 10.26 9.92
N ALA A 85 -3.72 9.09 10.34
CA ALA A 85 -2.93 8.95 11.55
C ALA A 85 -1.60 9.72 11.46
N LEU A 86 -0.93 9.67 10.30
CA LEU A 86 0.28 10.44 10.04
C LEU A 86 -0.01 11.94 10.05
N GLY A 87 -1.02 12.41 9.32
CA GLY A 87 -1.41 13.82 9.33
C GLY A 87 -1.80 14.32 10.73
N TYR A 88 -2.53 13.50 11.49
CA TYR A 88 -2.84 13.81 12.87
C TYR A 88 -1.57 13.93 13.72
N ASN A 89 -0.66 12.96 13.62
CA ASN A 89 0.58 12.99 14.41
C ASN A 89 1.54 14.11 13.97
N THR A 90 1.59 14.46 12.69
CA THR A 90 2.49 15.52 12.21
C THR A 90 1.94 16.92 12.50
N TYR A 91 0.64 17.14 12.32
CA TYR A 91 0.03 18.48 12.43
C TYR A 91 -0.68 18.73 13.77
N PHE A 92 -1.14 17.70 14.46
CA PHE A 92 -1.88 17.82 15.72
C PHE A 92 -1.11 17.28 16.94
N SER A 93 0.16 16.90 16.80
CA SER A 93 1.03 16.59 17.95
C SER A 93 1.50 17.83 18.73
N ASN A 94 1.47 19.01 18.08
CA ASN A 94 1.81 20.27 18.71
C ASN A 94 0.52 20.99 19.16
N PRO A 95 0.32 21.24 20.48
CA PRO A 95 -0.84 21.96 20.99
C PRO A 95 -1.10 23.30 20.28
N TRP A 96 -0.02 24.00 19.89
CA TRP A 96 -0.11 25.28 19.17
C TRP A 96 -0.70 25.14 17.76
N ALA A 97 -0.39 24.04 17.08
CA ALA A 97 -0.95 23.78 15.76
C ALA A 97 -2.45 23.51 15.83
N ILE A 98 -2.91 22.83 16.89
CA ILE A 98 -4.35 22.63 17.15
C ILE A 98 -5.07 23.96 17.37
N ILE A 99 -4.48 24.84 18.19
CA ILE A 99 -5.04 26.18 18.48
C ILE A 99 -5.09 27.02 17.21
N GLY A 100 -4.00 27.06 16.44
CA GLY A 100 -3.93 27.79 15.18
C GLY A 100 -4.96 27.31 14.16
N PHE A 101 -5.13 25.99 14.04
CA PHE A 101 -6.15 25.40 13.18
C PHE A 101 -7.57 25.84 13.59
N HIS A 102 -7.90 25.78 14.88
CA HIS A 102 -9.21 26.22 15.38
C HIS A 102 -9.44 27.72 15.14
N ALA A 103 -8.42 28.55 15.38
CA ALA A 103 -8.52 29.99 15.11
C ALA A 103 -8.81 30.28 13.63
N ALA A 104 -8.14 29.56 12.71
CA ALA A 104 -8.38 29.68 11.28
C ALA A 104 -9.80 29.24 10.89
N VAL A 105 -10.30 28.13 11.43
CA VAL A 105 -11.67 27.66 11.19
C VAL A 105 -12.71 28.68 11.67
N VAL A 106 -12.54 29.20 12.89
CA VAL A 106 -13.43 30.24 13.43
C VAL A 106 -13.39 31.49 12.54
N GLY A 107 -12.21 31.92 12.12
CA GLY A 107 -12.04 33.05 11.20
C GLY A 107 -12.78 32.84 9.87
N LEU A 108 -12.66 31.65 9.27
CA LEU A 108 -13.39 31.28 8.05
C LEU A 108 -14.90 31.32 8.24
N VAL A 109 -15.42 30.77 9.34
CA VAL A 109 -16.86 30.79 9.65
C VAL A 109 -17.35 32.22 9.82
N LEU A 110 -16.62 33.05 10.56
CA LEU A 110 -16.97 34.47 10.74
C LEU A 110 -16.97 35.22 9.40
N THR A 111 -15.97 34.96 8.56
CA THR A 111 -15.88 35.58 7.23
C THR A 111 -17.08 35.16 6.37
N PHE A 112 -17.43 33.87 6.38
CA PHE A 112 -18.60 33.36 5.67
C PHE A 112 -19.90 34.02 6.14
N VAL A 113 -20.11 34.11 7.46
CA VAL A 113 -21.28 34.78 8.03
C VAL A 113 -21.33 36.25 7.62
N GLN A 114 -20.19 36.95 7.69
CA GLN A 114 -20.09 38.35 7.28
C GLN A 114 -20.41 38.53 5.79
N THR A 115 -19.88 37.68 4.91
CA THR A 115 -20.18 37.68 3.48
C THR A 115 -21.66 37.37 3.23
N TRP A 116 -22.25 36.44 3.97
CA TRP A 116 -23.67 36.11 3.86
C TRP A 116 -24.57 37.30 4.16
N TYR A 117 -24.33 38.00 5.27
CA TYR A 117 -25.09 39.21 5.63
C TYR A 117 -24.83 40.38 4.68
N ALA A 118 -23.63 40.48 4.10
CA ALA A 118 -23.32 41.49 3.09
C ALA A 118 -24.10 41.27 1.78
N ILE A 119 -24.32 40.00 1.39
CA ILE A 119 -25.09 39.63 0.19
C ILE A 119 -26.60 39.67 0.46
N HIS A 120 -27.04 39.30 1.66
CA HIS A 120 -28.44 39.31 2.09
C HIS A 120 -28.68 40.32 3.22
N PRO A 121 -28.61 41.64 2.95
CA PRO A 121 -28.87 42.63 3.96
C PRO A 121 -30.33 42.52 4.42
N THR A 122 -30.54 42.30 5.71
CA THR A 122 -31.86 42.38 6.33
C THR A 122 -32.35 43.83 6.26
N LYS A 123 -33.54 44.03 5.69
CA LYS A 123 -34.22 45.34 5.56
C LYS A 123 -34.50 45.98 6.92
#